data_AF-A0A6J6CHA4-F1
#
_entry.id   AF-A0A6J6CHA4-F1
#
_cell.length_a   1.000
_cell.length_b   1.000
_cell.length_c   1.000
_cell.angle_alpha   90.00
_cell.angle_beta   90.00
_cell.angle_gamma   90.00
#
_symmetry.space_group_name_H-M   'P 1'
#
loop_
_entity.id
_entity.type
_entity.pdbx_description
1 polymer ?
#
loop_
_entity_poly.entity_id
_entity_poly.type
_entity_poly.pdbx_seq_one_letter_code
_entity_poly.pdbx_strand_id
1 'polypeptide(L)'
;MISPTGINGTVGGDIDDLRKYVKYTKKYPGFKKIAFKWSQGKGDEFPRLYVAVKKELVAFDNPDEIKVDEKGVVGGGQHLRPEQVHELVKERGDDVVFFDGRNQFEAKIGKFKNAIVPDVDTSRDFVREIESGKYDHLKEKPVVTYCTGGIRCEILSVVMKNRGFKEVYQIDGGIVKYGEKFADDGLWEGSLYTFDSRMAIDFSTKTKVIGECEICQAPSKIFRNCRTKTCHELILLCDSCNELPANTKCTHDQSKVRDSEMVG
;
A
#
# COMPACT_ATOMS: atom_id res chain seq x y z
N MET A 1 -9.45 3.96 -11.47
CA MET A 1 -10.14 5.10 -10.83
C MET A 1 -9.70 6.40 -11.49
N ILE A 2 -10.63 7.36 -11.58
CA ILE A 2 -10.42 8.70 -12.14
C ILE A 2 -10.99 9.72 -11.14
N SER A 3 -10.30 10.83 -10.92
CA SER A 3 -10.78 11.96 -10.12
C SER A 3 -10.38 13.28 -10.80
N PRO A 4 -10.83 14.44 -10.28
CA PRO A 4 -10.30 15.73 -10.71
C PRO A 4 -8.78 15.88 -10.55
N THR A 5 -8.18 15.12 -9.62
CA THR A 5 -6.74 15.14 -9.31
C THR A 5 -5.90 14.16 -10.13
N GLY A 6 -6.51 13.28 -10.94
CA GLY A 6 -5.77 12.43 -11.89
C GLY A 6 -6.37 11.04 -12.11
N ILE A 7 -5.49 10.05 -12.29
CA ILE A 7 -5.84 8.63 -12.47
C ILE A 7 -4.99 7.72 -11.58
N ASN A 8 -5.60 6.64 -11.10
CA ASN A 8 -4.91 5.56 -10.39
C ASN A 8 -5.54 4.22 -10.80
N GLY A 9 -4.73 3.22 -11.07
CA GLY A 9 -5.22 1.89 -11.39
C GLY A 9 -4.14 0.91 -11.84
N THR A 10 -4.52 -0.37 -11.79
CA THR A 10 -3.74 -1.49 -12.29
C THR A 10 -4.57 -2.20 -13.36
N VAL A 11 -3.91 -2.65 -14.42
CA VAL A 11 -4.52 -3.46 -15.48
C VAL A 11 -3.61 -4.66 -15.74
N GLY A 12 -4.22 -5.82 -15.99
CA GLY A 12 -3.54 -7.05 -16.39
C GLY A 12 -4.04 -7.50 -17.75
N GLY A 13 -3.20 -8.22 -18.49
CA GLY A 13 -3.55 -8.73 -19.82
C GLY A 13 -2.30 -9.01 -20.66
N ASP A 14 -2.53 -9.27 -21.94
CA ASP A 14 -1.46 -9.50 -22.91
C ASP A 14 -0.53 -8.26 -23.03
N ILE A 15 0.77 -8.53 -23.15
CA ILE A 15 1.79 -7.47 -23.16
C ILE A 15 1.58 -6.44 -24.28
N ASP A 16 1.08 -6.85 -25.44
CA ASP A 16 0.85 -5.94 -26.55
C ASP A 16 -0.37 -5.04 -26.32
N ASP A 17 -1.39 -5.54 -25.64
CA ASP A 17 -2.53 -4.73 -25.22
C ASP A 17 -2.16 -3.75 -24.11
N LEU A 18 -1.34 -4.18 -23.15
CA LEU A 18 -0.79 -3.29 -22.13
C LEU A 18 0.09 -2.19 -22.74
N ARG A 19 0.91 -2.50 -23.75
CA ARG A 19 1.69 -1.49 -24.49
C ARG A 19 0.79 -0.50 -25.24
N LYS A 20 -0.30 -0.95 -25.85
CA LYS A 20 -1.31 -0.06 -26.47
C LYS A 20 -1.95 0.86 -25.44
N TYR A 21 -2.34 0.32 -24.29
CA TYR A 21 -2.89 1.10 -23.17
C TYR A 21 -1.91 2.18 -22.71
N VAL A 22 -0.66 1.81 -22.44
CA VAL A 22 0.41 2.77 -22.05
C VAL A 22 0.59 3.87 -23.08
N LYS A 23 0.66 3.51 -24.37
CA LYS A 23 0.81 4.46 -25.46
C LYS A 23 -0.37 5.42 -25.54
N TYR A 24 -1.60 4.91 -25.40
CA TYR A 24 -2.81 5.72 -25.48
C TYR A 24 -2.96 6.65 -24.28
N THR A 25 -2.73 6.17 -23.06
CA THR A 25 -2.79 6.96 -21.83
C THR A 25 -1.79 8.13 -21.86
N LYS A 26 -0.57 7.90 -22.37
CA LYS A 26 0.46 8.95 -22.51
C LYS A 26 0.14 10.01 -23.57
N LYS A 27 -0.90 9.83 -24.41
CA LYS A 27 -1.35 10.88 -25.33
C LYS A 27 -2.05 12.03 -24.60
N TYR A 28 -2.64 11.77 -23.43
CA TYR A 28 -3.20 12.84 -22.62
C TYR A 28 -2.07 13.72 -22.07
N PRO A 29 -2.07 15.05 -22.30
CA PRO A 29 -0.96 15.93 -21.93
C PRO A 29 -0.53 15.81 -20.46
N GLY A 30 -1.50 15.73 -19.54
CA GLY A 30 -1.25 15.57 -18.10
C GLY A 30 -0.62 14.22 -17.70
N PHE A 31 -0.70 13.19 -18.55
CA PHE A 31 -0.15 11.86 -18.27
C PHE A 31 1.10 11.53 -19.07
N LYS A 32 1.68 12.50 -19.80
CA LYS A 32 2.87 12.28 -20.62
C LYS A 32 4.05 11.68 -19.83
N LYS A 33 4.20 12.08 -18.58
CA LYS A 33 5.27 11.64 -17.66
C LYS A 33 4.86 10.53 -16.70
N ILE A 34 3.67 9.94 -16.86
CA ILE A 34 3.20 8.87 -15.96
C ILE A 34 4.16 7.68 -15.99
N ALA A 35 4.51 7.18 -14.80
CA ALA A 35 5.30 5.98 -14.63
C ALA A 35 4.38 4.76 -14.58
N PHE A 36 4.60 3.80 -15.47
CA PHE A 36 3.96 2.49 -15.42
C PHE A 36 4.92 1.48 -14.79
N LYS A 37 4.42 0.74 -13.81
CA LYS A 37 5.14 -0.34 -13.14
C LYS A 37 4.65 -1.67 -13.69
N TRP A 38 5.55 -2.62 -13.83
CA TRP A 38 5.28 -3.90 -14.48
C TRP A 38 5.47 -5.02 -13.47
N SER A 39 4.61 -6.03 -13.54
CA SER A 39 4.68 -7.21 -12.69
C SER A 39 4.28 -8.41 -13.53
N GLN A 40 4.90 -9.56 -13.26
CA GLN A 40 4.54 -10.81 -13.93
C GLN A 40 3.19 -11.31 -13.42
N GLY A 41 2.36 -11.80 -14.34
CA GLY A 41 1.03 -12.33 -14.07
C GLY A 41 0.59 -13.24 -15.22
N LYS A 42 -0.52 -13.92 -15.02
CA LYS A 42 -1.19 -14.77 -16.01
C LYS A 42 -2.10 -13.97 -16.96
N GLY A 43 -2.41 -12.72 -16.62
CA GLY A 43 -3.30 -11.85 -17.37
C GLY A 43 -4.77 -11.97 -16.97
N ASP A 44 -5.12 -12.90 -16.08
CA ASP A 44 -6.45 -13.12 -15.52
C ASP A 44 -6.59 -12.60 -14.07
N GLU A 45 -5.61 -11.81 -13.61
CA GLU A 45 -5.61 -11.24 -12.26
C GLU A 45 -6.80 -10.32 -11.98
N PHE A 46 -7.35 -9.72 -13.04
CA PHE A 46 -8.51 -8.84 -12.99
C PHE A 46 -9.66 -9.45 -13.80
N PRO A 47 -10.82 -9.75 -13.20
CA PRO A 47 -11.90 -10.46 -13.89
C PRO A 47 -12.61 -9.61 -14.96
N ARG A 48 -12.51 -8.28 -14.85
CA ARG A 48 -13.12 -7.33 -15.79
C ARG A 48 -12.41 -5.97 -15.72
N LEU A 49 -12.56 -5.17 -16.78
CA LEU A 49 -12.24 -3.75 -16.72
C LEU A 49 -13.26 -3.03 -15.83
N TYR A 50 -12.79 -2.32 -14.82
CA TYR A 50 -13.61 -1.48 -13.95
C TYR A 50 -13.03 -0.07 -13.90
N VAL A 51 -13.86 0.91 -14.28
CA VAL A 51 -13.51 2.33 -14.24
C VAL A 51 -14.54 3.05 -13.39
N ALA A 52 -14.08 3.67 -12.31
CA ALA A 52 -14.91 4.47 -11.42
C ALA A 52 -14.41 5.91 -11.38
N VAL A 53 -15.36 6.85 -11.39
CA VAL A 53 -15.13 8.25 -11.11
C VAL A 53 -15.32 8.47 -9.62
N LYS A 54 -14.30 9.03 -8.96
CA LYS A 54 -14.25 9.26 -7.52
C LYS A 54 -13.89 10.71 -7.24
N LYS A 55 -14.27 11.20 -6.06
CA LYS A 55 -13.87 12.54 -5.59
C LYS A 55 -12.35 12.60 -5.34
N GLU A 56 -11.81 11.53 -4.77
CA GLU A 56 -10.39 11.35 -4.48
C GLU A 56 -9.85 10.08 -5.14
N LEU A 57 -8.59 10.09 -5.59
CA LEU A 57 -7.92 8.86 -6.08
C LEU A 57 -7.64 7.87 -4.96
N VAL A 58 -7.39 8.38 -3.76
CA VAL A 58 -7.26 7.62 -2.53
C VAL A 58 -7.99 8.40 -1.47
N ALA A 59 -9.02 7.81 -0.89
CA ALA A 59 -9.87 8.50 0.07
C ALA A 59 -9.15 8.60 1.42
N PHE A 60 -8.73 9.83 1.76
CA PHE A 60 -8.33 10.21 3.11
C PHE A 60 -9.43 11.03 3.82
N ASP A 61 -10.60 11.17 3.17
CA ASP A 61 -11.76 11.96 3.61
C ASP A 61 -11.42 13.43 3.90
N ASN A 62 -10.36 13.95 3.27
CA ASN A 62 -9.99 15.36 3.34
C ASN A 62 -9.52 15.90 1.97
N PRO A 63 -10.43 15.92 0.97
CA PRO A 63 -10.07 16.24 -0.42
C PRO A 63 -9.48 17.65 -0.60
N ASP A 64 -9.89 18.60 0.24
CA ASP A 64 -9.50 20.01 0.12
C ASP A 64 -8.08 20.29 0.67
N GLU A 65 -7.54 19.37 1.48
CA GLU A 65 -6.16 19.48 1.99
C GLU A 65 -5.12 19.17 0.91
N ILE A 66 -5.50 18.40 -0.11
CA ILE A 66 -4.59 17.93 -1.16
C ILE A 66 -4.66 18.81 -2.39
N LYS A 67 -3.57 19.56 -2.62
CA LYS A 67 -3.40 20.40 -3.80
C LYS A 67 -2.54 19.67 -4.82
N VAL A 68 -2.97 19.67 -6.07
CA VAL A 68 -2.25 19.06 -7.19
C VAL A 68 -2.02 20.12 -8.26
N ASP A 69 -0.77 20.27 -8.69
CA ASP A 69 -0.38 21.12 -9.81
C ASP A 69 0.18 20.27 -10.98
N GLU A 70 0.75 20.91 -12.01
CA GLU A 70 1.31 20.21 -13.18
C GLU A 70 2.49 19.27 -12.85
N LYS A 71 3.11 19.42 -11.67
CA LYS A 71 4.22 18.61 -11.19
C LYS A 71 3.78 17.50 -10.23
N GLY A 72 2.53 17.51 -9.77
CA GLY A 72 1.96 16.50 -8.88
C GLY A 72 1.43 17.09 -7.57
N VAL A 73 1.45 16.31 -6.50
CA VAL A 73 0.97 16.75 -5.18
C VAL A 73 1.93 17.81 -4.60
N VAL A 74 1.36 18.92 -4.15
CA VAL A 74 2.11 20.05 -3.59
C VAL A 74 2.29 19.86 -2.08
N GLY A 75 3.50 20.15 -1.59
CA GLY A 75 3.80 20.14 -0.15
C GLY A 75 4.15 18.77 0.43
N GLY A 76 4.22 17.72 -0.39
CA GLY A 76 4.57 16.37 0.03
C GLY A 76 5.99 16.23 0.60
N GLY A 77 6.27 15.03 1.11
CA GLY A 77 7.59 14.63 1.59
C GLY A 77 8.60 14.51 0.46
N GLN A 78 9.89 14.59 0.79
CA GLN A 78 10.95 14.42 -0.20
C GLN A 78 10.99 12.97 -0.70
N HIS A 79 11.02 12.79 -2.02
CA HIS A 79 11.15 11.47 -2.63
C HIS A 79 12.57 10.93 -2.48
N LEU A 80 12.70 9.75 -1.88
CA LEU A 80 13.93 8.99 -1.80
C LEU A 80 13.88 7.83 -2.80
N ARG A 81 14.88 7.76 -3.68
CA ARG A 81 15.12 6.53 -4.45
C ARG A 81 15.45 5.39 -3.49
N PRO A 82 15.23 4.12 -3.87
CA PRO A 82 15.53 2.98 -3.00
C PRO A 82 16.94 3.02 -2.38
N GLU A 83 17.97 3.40 -3.14
CA GLU A 83 19.35 3.51 -2.62
C GLU A 83 19.49 4.61 -1.55
N GLN A 84 18.80 5.74 -1.74
CA GLN A 84 18.85 6.87 -0.80
C GLN A 84 18.21 6.51 0.53
N VAL A 85 17.28 5.54 0.55
CA VAL A 85 16.76 4.98 1.81
C VAL A 85 17.88 4.30 2.59
N HIS A 86 18.72 3.51 1.92
CA HIS A 86 19.88 2.87 2.57
C HIS A 86 20.93 3.89 3.00
N GLU A 87 21.18 4.92 2.20
CA GLU A 87 22.10 6.01 2.55
C GLU A 87 21.62 6.73 3.82
N LEU A 88 20.34 7.08 3.90
CA LEU A 88 19.74 7.73 5.06
C LEU A 88 19.84 6.85 6.31
N VAL A 89 19.48 5.56 6.21
CA VAL A 89 19.60 4.61 7.34
C VAL A 89 21.05 4.41 7.75
N LYS A 90 22.00 4.39 6.81
CA LYS A 90 23.43 4.30 7.13
C LYS A 90 23.94 5.54 7.86
N GLU A 91 23.43 6.73 7.51
CA GLU A 91 23.83 8.00 8.11
C GLU A 91 23.21 8.21 9.50
N ARG A 92 21.92 7.89 9.65
CA ARG A 92 21.12 8.24 10.85
C ARG A 92 20.84 7.05 11.77
N GLY A 93 21.06 5.82 11.31
CA GLY A 93 20.84 4.61 12.11
C GLY A 93 19.39 4.43 12.55
N ASP A 94 19.20 4.05 13.82
CA ASP A 94 17.90 3.75 14.41
C ASP A 94 17.01 4.99 14.65
N ASP A 95 17.51 6.20 14.32
CA ASP A 95 16.68 7.41 14.35
C ASP A 95 15.72 7.48 13.15
N VAL A 96 16.02 6.76 12.05
CA VAL A 96 15.14 6.67 10.89
C VAL A 96 13.92 5.84 11.22
N VAL A 97 12.75 6.46 11.06
CA VAL A 97 11.47 5.81 11.35
C VAL A 97 10.78 5.46 10.05
N PHE A 98 10.59 4.16 9.81
CA PHE A 98 9.73 3.69 8.73
C PHE A 98 8.27 3.74 9.18
N PHE A 99 7.43 4.41 8.42
CA PHE A 99 6.00 4.56 8.73
C PHE A 99 5.16 3.95 7.60
N ASP A 100 4.43 2.88 7.92
CA ASP A 100 3.64 2.13 6.94
C ASP A 100 2.37 2.93 6.57
N GLY A 101 2.34 3.41 5.33
CA GLY A 101 1.20 4.12 4.75
C GLY A 101 0.18 3.18 4.11
N ARG A 102 0.08 1.93 4.60
CA ARG A 102 -0.87 0.91 4.14
C ARG A 102 -1.90 0.57 5.21
N ASN A 103 -2.92 -0.21 4.83
CA ASN A 103 -3.87 -0.73 5.81
C ASN A 103 -3.15 -1.77 6.69
N GLN A 104 -3.52 -1.86 7.97
CA GLN A 104 -2.79 -2.67 8.96
C GLN A 104 -2.64 -4.15 8.56
N PHE A 105 -3.64 -4.72 7.87
CA PHE A 105 -3.59 -6.12 7.45
C PHE A 105 -2.49 -6.36 6.41
N GLU A 106 -2.19 -5.40 5.53
CA GLU A 106 -1.15 -5.52 4.51
C GLU A 106 0.24 -5.67 5.13
N ALA A 107 0.45 -5.13 6.33
CA ALA A 107 1.69 -5.21 7.08
C ALA A 107 1.89 -6.57 7.78
N LYS A 108 0.84 -7.39 7.93
CA LYS A 108 0.92 -8.72 8.57
C LYS A 108 1.86 -9.66 7.80
N ILE A 109 1.93 -9.54 6.48
CA ILE A 109 2.69 -10.48 5.64
C ILE A 109 4.00 -9.92 5.09
N GLY A 110 4.20 -8.60 5.18
CA GLY A 110 5.46 -7.96 4.80
C GLY A 110 5.47 -6.50 5.20
N LYS A 111 6.63 -6.00 5.65
CA LYS A 111 6.85 -4.61 6.09
C LYS A 111 8.34 -4.29 6.12
N PHE A 112 8.69 -3.01 6.17
CA PHE A 112 10.07 -2.63 6.51
C PHE A 112 10.40 -3.02 7.95
N LYS A 113 11.64 -3.46 8.20
CA LYS A 113 12.10 -3.81 9.53
C LYS A 113 11.89 -2.66 10.51
N ASN A 114 11.36 -2.98 11.70
CA ASN A 114 11.02 -2.02 12.75
C ASN A 114 10.02 -0.92 12.34
N ALA A 115 9.30 -1.07 11.22
CA ALA A 115 8.33 -0.07 10.81
C ALA A 115 7.19 0.06 11.81
N ILE A 116 6.77 1.31 12.01
CA ILE A 116 5.51 1.65 12.68
C ILE A 116 4.37 1.27 11.73
N VAL A 117 3.49 0.40 12.22
CA VAL A 117 2.24 0.02 11.55
C VAL A 117 1.10 0.77 12.24
N PRO A 118 0.47 1.76 11.59
CA PRO A 118 -0.65 2.50 12.17
C PRO A 118 -1.89 1.64 12.32
N ASP A 119 -2.75 1.96 13.29
CA ASP A 119 -4.00 1.22 13.54
C ASP A 119 -5.10 1.72 12.58
N VAL A 120 -4.88 1.45 11.29
CA VAL A 120 -5.74 1.92 10.19
C VAL A 120 -6.33 0.75 9.43
N ASP A 121 -7.65 0.63 9.48
CA ASP A 121 -8.40 -0.34 8.68
C ASP A 121 -8.49 0.09 7.21
N THR A 122 -8.60 1.40 6.98
CA THR A 122 -8.65 2.02 5.65
C THR A 122 -7.83 3.30 5.59
N SER A 123 -7.59 3.80 4.38
CA SER A 123 -6.81 5.04 4.22
C SER A 123 -7.50 6.30 4.79
N ARG A 124 -8.82 6.25 5.03
CA ARG A 124 -9.58 7.34 5.67
C ARG A 124 -9.22 7.51 7.13
N ASP A 125 -8.78 6.43 7.77
CA ASP A 125 -8.44 6.43 9.19
C ASP A 125 -7.11 7.16 9.47
N PHE A 126 -6.25 7.36 8.47
CA PHE A 126 -4.94 7.99 8.64
C PHE A 126 -5.01 9.40 9.23
N VAL A 127 -5.95 10.24 8.80
CA VAL A 127 -6.02 11.62 9.30
C VAL A 127 -6.27 11.60 10.80
N ARG A 128 -7.31 10.87 11.24
CA ARG A 128 -7.64 10.68 12.66
C ARG A 128 -6.49 10.02 13.43
N GLU A 129 -5.85 9.02 12.84
CA GLU A 129 -4.76 8.26 13.48
C GLU A 129 -3.51 9.15 13.70
N ILE A 130 -3.15 10.03 12.75
CA ILE A 130 -2.08 11.02 12.92
C ILE A 130 -2.46 12.11 13.94
N GLU A 131 -3.72 12.54 13.94
CA GLU A 131 -4.23 13.58 14.87
C GLU A 131 -4.45 13.07 16.31
N SER A 132 -4.38 11.76 16.54
CA SER A 132 -4.56 11.14 17.87
C SER A 132 -3.50 11.53 18.90
N GLY A 133 -2.36 12.11 18.46
CA GLY A 133 -1.21 12.41 19.31
C GLY A 133 -0.27 11.22 19.57
N LYS A 134 -0.67 9.99 19.18
CA LYS A 134 0.12 8.76 19.34
C LYS A 134 1.53 8.87 18.73
N TYR A 135 1.67 9.68 17.68
CA TYR A 135 2.89 9.81 16.88
C TYR A 135 3.64 11.13 17.10
N ASP A 136 3.25 11.94 18.10
CA ASP A 136 3.84 13.26 18.32
C ASP A 136 5.34 13.20 18.65
N HIS A 137 5.78 12.12 19.29
CA HIS A 137 7.18 11.84 19.59
C HIS A 137 8.06 11.62 18.33
N LEU A 138 7.45 11.52 17.15
CA LEU A 138 8.14 11.36 15.86
C LEU A 138 8.27 12.68 15.08
N LYS A 139 7.66 13.79 15.55
CA LYS A 139 7.61 15.06 14.81
C LYS A 139 8.99 15.66 14.50
N GLU A 140 9.97 15.36 15.35
CA GLU A 140 11.36 15.81 15.20
C GLU A 140 12.26 14.77 14.52
N LYS A 141 11.74 13.58 14.19
CA LYS A 141 12.52 12.48 13.62
C LYS A 141 12.43 12.42 12.09
N PRO A 142 13.44 11.85 11.41
CA PRO A 142 13.34 11.50 9.99
C PRO A 142 12.33 10.36 9.79
N VAL A 143 11.17 10.67 9.22
CA VAL A 143 10.11 9.70 8.94
C VAL A 143 10.08 9.34 7.46
N VAL A 144 10.34 8.08 7.13
CA VAL A 144 10.23 7.52 5.79
C VAL A 144 8.89 6.82 5.64
N THR A 145 7.95 7.48 4.95
CA THR A 145 6.67 6.87 4.60
C THR A 145 6.79 5.97 3.39
N TYR A 146 6.05 4.87 3.38
CA TYR A 146 6.01 3.95 2.24
C TYR A 146 4.64 3.30 2.09
N CYS A 147 4.31 2.89 0.88
CA CYS A 147 3.16 2.04 0.59
C CYS A 147 3.46 1.21 -0.66
N THR A 148 2.52 0.38 -1.13
CA THR A 148 2.71 -0.52 -2.28
C THR A 148 3.31 0.20 -3.49
N GLY A 149 2.67 1.29 -3.93
CA GLY A 149 3.00 1.98 -5.17
C GLY A 149 3.34 3.48 -5.02
N GLY A 150 3.41 4.02 -3.82
CA GLY A 150 3.71 5.43 -3.56
C GLY A 150 2.49 6.36 -3.47
N ILE A 151 1.37 6.06 -4.13
CA ILE A 151 0.22 6.99 -4.21
C ILE A 151 -0.37 7.40 -2.84
N ARG A 152 -0.41 6.49 -1.86
CA ARG A 152 -0.85 6.81 -0.48
C ARG A 152 0.13 7.75 0.22
N CYS A 153 1.43 7.62 -0.06
CA CYS A 153 2.49 8.46 0.54
C CYS A 153 2.45 9.89 0.04
N GLU A 154 2.01 10.11 -1.21
CA GLU A 154 1.84 11.47 -1.75
C GLU A 154 0.86 12.27 -0.89
N ILE A 155 -0.18 11.62 -0.37
CA ILE A 155 -1.19 12.23 0.51
C ILE A 155 -0.73 12.20 1.97
N LEU A 156 -0.31 11.04 2.47
CA LEU A 156 0.10 10.85 3.86
C LEU A 156 1.23 11.80 4.26
N SER A 157 2.21 12.01 3.39
CA SER A 157 3.34 12.90 3.69
C SER A 157 2.91 14.37 3.82
N VAL A 158 1.92 14.82 3.05
CA VAL A 158 1.31 16.16 3.22
C VAL A 158 0.60 16.24 4.57
N VAL A 159 -0.24 15.25 4.88
CA VAL A 159 -1.00 15.18 6.14
C VAL A 159 -0.06 15.27 7.34
N MET A 160 1.03 14.50 7.35
CA MET A 160 2.04 14.50 8.41
C MET A 160 2.75 15.87 8.51
N LYS A 161 3.22 16.43 7.39
CA LYS A 161 3.90 17.74 7.41
C LYS A 161 3.00 18.86 7.92
N ASN A 162 1.74 18.88 7.50
CA ASN A 162 0.76 19.85 7.98
C ASN A 162 0.47 19.72 9.49
N ARG A 163 0.75 18.56 10.08
CA ARG A 163 0.59 18.26 11.52
C ARG A 163 1.91 18.35 12.30
N GLY A 164 2.93 18.98 11.72
CA GLY A 164 4.16 19.38 12.41
C GLY A 164 5.30 18.37 12.35
N PHE A 165 5.20 17.33 11.52
CA PHE A 165 6.35 16.47 11.24
C PHE A 165 7.34 17.22 10.36
N LYS A 166 8.56 17.43 10.85
CA LYS A 166 9.54 18.33 10.21
C LYS A 166 10.27 17.68 9.05
N GLU A 167 10.61 16.40 9.18
CA GLU A 167 11.45 15.67 8.24
C GLU A 167 10.69 14.44 7.73
N VAL A 168 9.90 14.62 6.67
CA VAL A 168 9.08 13.55 6.07
C VAL A 168 9.60 13.22 4.67
N TYR A 169 9.91 11.95 4.49
CA TYR A 169 10.34 11.33 3.25
C TYR A 169 9.28 10.36 2.72
N GLN A 170 9.36 10.05 1.43
CA GLN A 170 8.60 8.98 0.82
C GLN A 170 9.44 8.18 -0.17
N ILE A 171 9.27 6.86 -0.22
CA ILE A 171 10.02 6.01 -1.14
C ILE A 171 9.45 6.17 -2.56
N ASP A 172 10.26 6.66 -3.51
CA ASP A 172 9.87 6.79 -4.91
C ASP A 172 9.52 5.42 -5.48
N GLY A 173 8.30 5.29 -5.98
CA GLY A 173 7.76 4.06 -6.51
C GLY A 173 7.34 3.03 -5.46
N GLY A 174 7.44 3.35 -4.17
CA GLY A 174 6.97 2.52 -3.06
C GLY A 174 7.71 1.19 -2.92
N ILE A 175 7.06 0.24 -2.23
CA ILE A 175 7.60 -1.08 -1.95
C ILE A 175 7.93 -1.83 -3.25
N VAL A 176 7.13 -1.67 -4.32
CA VAL A 176 7.37 -2.33 -5.61
C VAL A 176 8.76 -2.01 -6.16
N LYS A 177 9.12 -0.72 -6.34
CA LYS A 177 10.44 -0.35 -6.87
C LYS A 177 11.57 -0.71 -5.91
N TYR A 178 11.32 -0.63 -4.60
CA TYR A 178 12.31 -1.00 -3.60
C TYR A 178 12.64 -2.50 -3.64
N GLY A 179 11.62 -3.35 -3.63
CA GLY A 179 11.76 -4.80 -3.67
C GLY A 179 12.25 -5.33 -5.01
N GLU A 180 11.90 -4.71 -6.14
CA GLU A 180 12.51 -5.02 -7.45
C GLU A 180 14.04 -4.86 -7.44
N LYS A 181 14.55 -3.95 -6.61
CA LYS A 181 15.97 -3.63 -6.55
C LYS A 181 16.75 -4.42 -5.51
N PHE A 182 16.20 -4.54 -4.31
CA PHE A 182 16.91 -5.14 -3.17
C PHE A 182 16.35 -6.49 -2.74
N ALA A 183 15.14 -6.84 -3.18
CA ALA A 183 14.43 -8.04 -2.76
C ALA A 183 14.55 -8.29 -1.26
N ASP A 184 15.09 -9.45 -0.86
CA ASP A 184 15.27 -9.86 0.53
C ASP A 184 16.65 -9.48 1.11
N ASP A 185 17.54 -8.85 0.31
CA ASP A 185 18.83 -8.33 0.77
C ASP A 185 18.69 -6.88 1.30
N GLY A 186 17.48 -6.32 1.24
CA GLY A 186 17.15 -4.97 1.70
C GLY A 186 16.66 -4.91 3.15
N LEU A 187 15.97 -3.80 3.45
CA LEU A 187 15.31 -3.50 4.72
C LEU A 187 13.85 -3.99 4.76
N TRP A 188 13.34 -4.46 3.63
CA TRP A 188 12.01 -5.03 3.51
C TRP A 188 12.02 -6.50 3.94
N GLU A 189 11.06 -6.90 4.76
CA GLU A 189 10.87 -8.28 5.19
C GLU A 189 9.48 -8.76 4.75
N GLY A 190 9.41 -9.96 4.18
CA GLY A 190 8.15 -10.63 3.85
C GLY A 190 7.60 -10.39 2.46
N SER A 191 6.34 -10.75 2.27
CA SER A 191 5.64 -10.69 0.99
C SER A 191 4.89 -9.37 0.84
N LEU A 192 4.83 -8.84 -0.38
CA LEU A 192 4.04 -7.64 -0.68
C LEU A 192 2.59 -8.02 -0.97
N TYR A 193 1.66 -7.51 -0.17
CA TYR A 193 0.23 -7.64 -0.46
C TYR A 193 -0.15 -6.92 -1.77
N THR A 194 -1.00 -7.55 -2.58
CA THR A 194 -1.51 -7.01 -3.85
C THR A 194 -3.04 -7.04 -3.89
N PHE A 195 -3.63 -6.03 -4.52
CA PHE A 195 -5.09 -5.87 -4.64
C PHE A 195 -5.63 -6.54 -5.90
N ASP A 196 -5.16 -7.76 -6.18
CA ASP A 196 -5.60 -8.58 -7.29
C ASP A 196 -5.61 -10.06 -6.87
N SER A 197 -5.97 -10.96 -7.79
CA SER A 197 -6.16 -12.38 -7.45
C SER A 197 -4.93 -13.08 -6.88
N ARG A 198 -3.73 -12.51 -7.03
CA ARG A 198 -2.49 -13.04 -6.47
C ARG A 198 -2.44 -12.89 -4.95
N MET A 199 -3.07 -11.84 -4.40
CA MET A 199 -3.10 -11.43 -2.98
C MET A 199 -1.73 -11.12 -2.34
N ALA A 200 -0.68 -11.83 -2.71
CA ALA A 200 0.69 -11.60 -2.25
C ALA A 200 1.69 -11.90 -3.36
N ILE A 201 2.75 -11.10 -3.45
CA ILE A 201 3.91 -11.38 -4.30
C ILE A 201 5.18 -11.42 -3.46
N ASP A 202 6.09 -12.30 -3.83
CA ASP A 202 7.44 -12.39 -3.27
C ASP A 202 8.42 -11.72 -4.23
N PHE A 203 9.43 -11.05 -3.69
CA PHE A 203 10.49 -10.45 -4.52
C PHE A 203 11.59 -11.45 -4.86
N SER A 204 11.76 -12.52 -4.08
CA SER A 204 12.66 -13.61 -4.43
C SER A 204 12.20 -14.96 -3.87
N THR A 205 12.90 -16.03 -4.21
CA THR A 205 12.65 -17.38 -3.67
C THR A 205 13.05 -17.53 -2.20
N LYS A 206 13.75 -16.54 -1.63
CA LYS A 206 14.21 -16.52 -0.23
C LYS A 206 13.26 -15.75 0.69
N THR A 207 12.15 -15.23 0.19
CA THR A 207 11.24 -14.39 0.96
C THR A 207 10.77 -15.07 2.24
N LYS A 208 11.07 -14.42 3.37
CA LYS A 208 10.72 -14.90 4.71
C LYS A 208 9.21 -14.81 4.91
N VAL A 209 8.60 -15.86 5.46
CA VAL A 209 7.21 -15.77 5.93
C VAL A 209 7.20 -15.14 7.32
N ILE A 210 6.80 -13.88 7.42
CA ILE A 210 6.70 -13.16 8.70
C ILE A 210 5.28 -13.14 9.27
N GLY A 211 4.28 -13.48 8.46
CA GLY A 211 2.89 -13.50 8.90
C GLY A 211 2.58 -14.76 9.71
N GLU A 212 1.60 -14.63 10.60
CA GLU A 212 1.17 -15.68 11.52
C GLU A 212 -0.31 -15.95 11.30
N CYS A 213 -0.68 -17.22 11.23
CA CYS A 213 -2.06 -17.66 11.15
C CYS A 213 -2.82 -17.13 12.37
N GLU A 214 -3.95 -16.45 12.14
CA GLU A 214 -4.74 -15.81 13.20
C GLU A 214 -5.38 -16.81 14.17
N ILE A 215 -5.36 -18.10 13.85
CA ILE A 215 -5.94 -19.17 14.67
C ILE A 215 -4.87 -19.97 15.44
N CYS A 216 -3.81 -20.39 14.76
CA CYS A 216 -2.81 -21.31 15.33
C CYS A 216 -1.40 -20.73 15.40
N GLN A 217 -1.20 -19.48 14.98
CA GLN A 217 0.10 -18.78 14.95
C GLN A 217 1.17 -19.43 14.06
N ALA A 218 0.83 -20.49 13.32
CA ALA A 218 1.74 -21.08 12.33
C ALA A 218 2.10 -20.04 11.24
N PRO A 219 3.33 -20.04 10.72
CA PRO A 219 3.73 -19.12 9.66
C PRO A 219 2.78 -19.20 8.46
N SER A 220 2.22 -18.06 8.06
CA SER A 220 1.37 -17.94 6.88
C SER A 220 1.49 -16.56 6.25
N LYS A 221 1.37 -16.53 4.93
CA LYS A 221 1.22 -15.30 4.14
C LYS A 221 -0.10 -15.26 3.35
N ILE A 222 -0.96 -16.26 3.57
CA ILE A 222 -2.13 -16.50 2.74
C ILE A 222 -3.36 -15.86 3.38
N PHE A 223 -3.89 -14.85 2.73
CA PHE A 223 -5.19 -14.29 3.07
C PHE A 223 -6.32 -15.14 2.49
N ARG A 224 -7.38 -15.30 3.26
CA ARG A 224 -8.61 -15.99 2.88
C ARG A 224 -9.79 -15.08 3.17
N ASN A 225 -10.77 -15.06 2.27
CA ASN A 225 -12.02 -14.36 2.53
C ASN A 225 -12.81 -15.06 3.63
N CYS A 226 -13.50 -14.27 4.46
CA CYS A 226 -14.56 -14.77 5.31
C CYS A 226 -15.61 -15.53 4.46
N ARG A 227 -16.15 -16.65 4.98
CA ARG A 227 -17.16 -17.45 4.24
C ARG A 227 -18.54 -16.78 4.20
N THR A 228 -18.80 -15.80 5.06
CA THR A 228 -20.06 -15.05 5.02
C THR A 228 -20.08 -14.17 3.77
N LYS A 229 -21.03 -14.40 2.87
CA LYS A 229 -21.09 -13.75 1.55
C LYS A 229 -21.07 -12.21 1.58
N THR A 230 -21.60 -11.62 2.64
CA THR A 230 -21.64 -10.17 2.85
C THR A 230 -20.39 -9.62 3.53
N CYS A 231 -19.51 -10.49 4.03
CA CYS A 231 -18.29 -10.12 4.72
C CYS A 231 -17.11 -10.32 3.77
N HIS A 232 -16.48 -9.20 3.39
CA HIS A 232 -15.30 -9.18 2.53
C HIS A 232 -14.00 -9.00 3.34
N GLU A 233 -14.03 -9.36 4.62
CA GLU A 233 -12.86 -9.32 5.48
C GLU A 233 -11.89 -10.46 5.14
N LEU A 234 -10.60 -10.13 5.17
CA LEU A 234 -9.51 -11.04 4.92
C LEU A 234 -8.94 -11.54 6.24
N ILE A 235 -8.78 -12.85 6.35
CA ILE A 235 -8.22 -13.53 7.51
C ILE A 235 -6.90 -14.17 7.05
N LEU A 236 -5.81 -13.91 7.77
CA LEU A 236 -4.54 -14.58 7.51
C LEU A 236 -4.59 -16.00 8.09
N LEU A 237 -4.69 -17.00 7.22
CA LEU A 237 -4.87 -18.41 7.63
C LEU A 237 -3.85 -19.32 6.94
N CYS A 238 -3.33 -20.30 7.69
CA CYS A 238 -2.61 -21.43 7.09
C CYS A 238 -3.61 -22.41 6.45
N ASP A 239 -3.13 -23.29 5.57
CA ASP A 239 -4.00 -24.21 4.82
C ASP A 239 -4.77 -25.16 5.74
N SER A 240 -4.12 -25.72 6.77
CA SER A 240 -4.77 -26.61 7.73
C SER A 240 -5.90 -25.94 8.50
N CYS A 241 -5.75 -24.66 8.88
CA CYS A 241 -6.81 -23.91 9.55
C CYS A 241 -7.95 -23.53 8.61
N ASN A 242 -7.66 -23.31 7.31
CA ASN A 242 -8.68 -22.98 6.32
C ASN A 242 -9.62 -24.16 5.98
N GLU A 243 -9.14 -25.40 6.14
CA GLU A 243 -9.96 -26.61 5.98
C GLU A 243 -11.11 -26.67 6.99
N LEU A 244 -10.93 -26.10 8.18
CA LEU A 244 -11.93 -26.08 9.25
C LEU A 244 -12.95 -24.94 8.99
N PRO A 245 -14.23 -25.26 8.67
CA PRO A 245 -15.23 -24.23 8.39
C PRO A 245 -15.47 -23.25 9.54
N ALA A 246 -15.22 -23.67 10.78
CA ALA A 246 -15.37 -22.83 11.96
C ALA A 246 -14.42 -21.61 11.96
N ASN A 247 -13.21 -21.76 11.40
CA ASN A 247 -12.15 -20.74 11.41
C ASN A 247 -12.37 -19.62 10.38
N THR A 248 -13.39 -19.77 9.54
CA THR A 248 -13.76 -18.78 8.52
C THR A 248 -15.19 -18.27 8.70
N LYS A 249 -15.83 -18.61 9.84
CA LYS A 249 -17.11 -18.00 10.25
C LYS A 249 -16.87 -16.53 10.57
N CYS A 250 -17.85 -15.70 10.23
CA CYS A 250 -17.77 -14.26 10.50
C CYS A 250 -17.87 -13.99 12.00
N THR A 251 -16.77 -13.50 12.57
CA THR A 251 -16.69 -12.89 13.90
C THR A 251 -16.45 -11.38 13.82
N HIS A 252 -16.36 -10.83 12.61
CA HIS A 252 -16.10 -9.42 12.36
C HIS A 252 -17.35 -8.59 12.67
N ASP A 253 -17.10 -7.36 13.12
CA ASP A 253 -18.16 -6.38 13.34
C ASP A 253 -18.89 -6.09 12.02
N GLN A 254 -20.14 -6.55 11.90
CA GLN A 254 -20.92 -6.37 10.67
C GLN A 254 -21.36 -4.92 10.44
N SER A 255 -21.17 -4.02 11.41
CA SER A 255 -21.35 -2.58 11.22
C SER A 255 -20.18 -1.94 10.45
N LYS A 256 -18.99 -2.55 10.51
CA LYS A 256 -17.85 -2.21 9.65
C LYS A 256 -18.05 -2.86 8.27
N VAL A 257 -19.02 -2.35 7.52
CA VAL A 257 -19.18 -2.76 6.10
C VAL A 257 -17.98 -2.20 5.34
N ARG A 258 -17.01 -3.05 5.03
CA ARG A 258 -16.06 -2.73 3.95
C ARG A 258 -16.85 -2.74 2.66
N ASP A 259 -17.16 -1.56 2.16
CA ASP A 259 -17.69 -1.36 0.82
C ASP A 259 -16.86 -2.21 -0.15
N SER A 260 -17.54 -3.06 -0.93
CA SER A 260 -16.93 -3.91 -1.94
C SER A 260 -16.09 -3.13 -2.95
N GLU A 261 -16.25 -1.81 -3.03
CA GLU A 261 -15.40 -0.91 -3.82
C GLU A 261 -14.08 -0.49 -3.15
N MET A 262 -13.84 -0.85 -1.88
CA MET A 262 -12.63 -0.50 -1.11
C MET A 262 -11.53 -1.57 -1.17
N VAL A 263 -11.88 -2.79 -1.55
CA VAL A 263 -10.92 -3.83 -1.94
C VAL A 263 -11.02 -3.86 -3.46
N GLY A 264 -9.93 -3.49 -4.15
CA GLY A 264 -9.91 -3.28 -5.60
C GLY A 264 -10.60 -4.38 -6.43
#